data_AF-A0A077M215-F1
#
_entry.id   AF-A0A077M215-F1
#
_cell.length_a   1.000
_cell.length_b   1.000
_cell.length_c   1.000
_cell.angle_alpha   90.00
_cell.angle_beta   90.00
_cell.angle_gamma   90.00
#
_symmetry.space_group_name_H-M   'P 1'
#
loop_
_entity.id
_entity.type
_entity.pdbx_description
1 polymer ?
#
loop_
_entity_poly.entity_id
_entity_poly.type
_entity_poly.pdbx_seq_one_letter_code
_entity_poly.pdbx_strand_id
1 'polypeptide(L)'
;MTGHQRDETALEAARAAAAGVRAVNHLTQPGAARLDAPALYDLMAELTLLARRLPQALHQVDASLQRLVPDDVVVVGGEFAGDPQGLAGEVHEQLSLAATNARQVADAADRAHQALSAAATPDHPVTAPQAWSPVPHRELPPLRPPLGHARGPAI
;
A
#
# COMPACT_ATOMS: atom_id res chain seq x y z
N MET A 1 3.15 33.31 -4.65
CA MET A 1 2.20 32.21 -4.34
C MET A 1 1.11 32.76 -3.45
N THR A 2 -0.12 32.81 -3.97
CA THR A 2 -1.32 33.15 -3.19
C THR A 2 -1.74 31.94 -2.33
N GLY A 3 -2.59 32.15 -1.31
CA GLY A 3 -3.05 31.07 -0.41
C GLY A 3 -3.69 29.89 -1.16
N HIS A 4 -4.56 30.19 -2.13
CA HIS A 4 -5.23 29.18 -2.96
C HIS A 4 -4.25 28.24 -3.70
N GLN A 5 -3.12 28.76 -4.18
CA GLN A 5 -2.11 27.96 -4.88
C GLN A 5 -1.40 26.97 -3.95
N ARG A 6 -1.28 27.28 -2.65
CA ARG A 6 -0.69 26.37 -1.64
C ARG A 6 -1.63 25.22 -1.33
N ASP A 7 -2.93 25.48 -1.22
CA ASP A 7 -3.93 24.48 -0.90
C ASP A 7 -4.06 23.44 -2.03
N GLU A 8 -4.08 23.91 -3.28
CA GLU A 8 -4.08 23.05 -4.47
C GLU A 8 -2.84 22.16 -4.52
N THR A 9 -1.66 22.72 -4.21
CA THR A 9 -0.40 21.97 -4.15
C THR A 9 -0.41 20.89 -3.06
N ALA A 10 -0.98 21.18 -1.88
CA ALA A 10 -1.06 20.22 -0.78
C ALA A 10 -2.00 19.05 -1.10
N LEU A 11 -3.14 19.34 -1.73
CA LEU A 11 -4.10 18.33 -2.18
C LEU A 11 -3.52 17.45 -3.29
N GLU A 12 -2.81 18.04 -4.25
CA GLU A 12 -2.11 17.30 -5.30
C GLU A 12 -1.04 16.36 -4.73
N ALA A 13 -0.27 16.82 -3.74
CA ALA A 13 0.71 15.98 -3.05
C ALA A 13 0.04 14.79 -2.34
N ALA A 14 -1.08 15.01 -1.66
CA ALA A 14 -1.86 13.94 -1.03
C ALA A 14 -2.40 12.92 -2.05
N ARG A 15 -2.90 13.39 -3.20
CA ARG A 15 -3.35 12.53 -4.32
C ARG A 15 -2.21 11.70 -4.90
N ALA A 16 -1.04 12.31 -5.10
CA ALA A 16 0.14 11.62 -5.59
C ALA A 16 0.60 10.52 -4.62
N ALA A 17 0.62 10.80 -3.31
CA ALA A 17 0.94 9.81 -2.29
C ALA A 17 -0.04 8.63 -2.31
N ALA A 18 -1.35 8.90 -2.37
CA ALA A 18 -2.38 7.86 -2.45
C ALA A 18 -2.25 7.00 -3.73
N ALA A 19 -1.93 7.62 -4.88
CA ALA A 19 -1.67 6.91 -6.12
C ALA A 19 -0.42 6.03 -6.03
N GLY A 20 0.65 6.51 -5.39
CA GLY A 20 1.87 5.75 -5.13
C GLY A 20 1.60 4.50 -4.28
N VAL A 21 0.85 4.64 -3.17
CA VAL A 21 0.45 3.49 -2.33
C VAL A 21 -0.37 2.48 -3.14
N ARG A 22 -1.31 2.95 -3.97
CA ARG A 22 -2.08 2.06 -4.85
C ARG A 22 -1.18 1.30 -5.83
N ALA A 23 -0.20 1.98 -6.44
CA ALA A 23 0.74 1.36 -7.36
C ALA A 23 1.58 0.28 -6.66
N VAL A 24 2.09 0.56 -5.45
CA VAL A 24 2.79 -0.44 -4.62
C VAL A 24 1.90 -1.66 -4.37
N ASN A 25 0.65 -1.46 -3.92
CA ASN A 25 -0.27 -2.56 -3.66
C ASN A 25 -0.54 -3.42 -4.91
N HIS A 26 -0.64 -2.80 -6.08
CA HIS A 26 -0.85 -3.53 -7.32
C HIS A 26 0.38 -4.36 -7.72
N LEU A 27 1.58 -3.80 -7.54
CA LEU A 27 2.85 -4.47 -7.83
C LEU A 27 3.18 -5.58 -6.82
N THR A 28 2.66 -5.53 -5.60
CA THR A 28 2.89 -6.53 -4.54
C THR A 28 1.75 -7.54 -4.38
N GLN A 29 0.71 -7.46 -5.22
CA GLN A 29 -0.43 -8.36 -5.17
C GLN A 29 0.00 -9.83 -5.40
N PRO A 30 -0.62 -10.82 -4.72
CA PRO A 30 -0.34 -12.23 -5.00
C PRO A 30 -0.52 -12.56 -6.48
N GLY A 31 0.52 -13.15 -7.10
CA GLY A 31 0.56 -13.45 -8.53
C GLY A 31 1.22 -12.38 -9.41
N ALA A 32 1.59 -11.22 -8.84
CA ALA A 32 2.45 -10.24 -9.51
C ALA A 32 3.92 -10.71 -9.56
N ALA A 33 4.75 -9.96 -10.29
CA ALA A 33 6.19 -10.22 -10.37
C ALA A 33 6.82 -10.24 -8.98
N ARG A 34 7.73 -11.20 -8.74
CA ARG A 34 8.40 -11.35 -7.45
C ARG A 34 9.42 -10.23 -7.28
N LEU A 35 9.30 -9.45 -6.21
CA LEU A 35 10.37 -8.54 -5.78
C LEU A 35 11.58 -9.36 -5.35
N ASP A 36 12.77 -8.95 -5.79
CA ASP A 36 14.01 -9.49 -5.25
C ASP A 36 14.26 -8.95 -3.83
N ALA A 37 15.21 -9.57 -3.12
CA ALA A 37 15.47 -9.23 -1.72
C ALA A 37 15.92 -7.76 -1.53
N PRO A 38 16.81 -7.19 -2.38
CA PRO A 38 17.16 -5.77 -2.29
C PRO A 38 15.96 -4.84 -2.51
N ALA A 39 15.14 -5.07 -3.54
CA ALA A 39 13.98 -4.22 -3.81
C ALA A 39 12.92 -4.30 -2.71
N LEU A 40 12.73 -5.48 -2.10
CA LEU A 40 11.84 -5.64 -0.95
C LEU A 40 12.36 -4.87 0.28
N TYR A 41 13.67 -4.90 0.52
CA TYR A 41 14.31 -4.18 1.62
C TYR A 41 14.09 -2.67 1.50
N ASP A 42 14.38 -2.10 0.32
CA ASP A 42 14.21 -0.68 0.03
C ASP A 42 12.73 -0.27 0.11
N LEU A 43 11.82 -1.08 -0.45
CA LEU A 43 10.38 -0.83 -0.36
C LEU A 43 9.91 -0.74 1.11
N MET A 44 10.38 -1.65 1.97
CA MET A 44 10.03 -1.64 3.40
C MET A 44 10.57 -0.40 4.12
N ALA A 45 11.76 0.09 3.75
CA ALA A 45 12.32 1.33 4.30
C ALA A 45 11.45 2.54 3.93
N GLU A 46 11.05 2.66 2.66
CA GLU A 46 10.21 3.76 2.18
C GLU A 46 8.80 3.74 2.80
N LEU A 47 8.19 2.55 2.93
CA LEU A 47 6.89 2.41 3.60
C LEU A 47 6.98 2.79 5.09
N THR A 48 8.08 2.43 5.77
CA THR A 48 8.34 2.84 7.15
C THR A 48 8.45 4.36 7.25
N LEU A 49 9.20 4.99 6.35
CA LEU A 49 9.37 6.44 6.31
C LEU A 49 8.04 7.17 6.07
N LEU A 50 7.23 6.67 5.14
CA LEU A 50 5.89 7.20 4.88
C LEU A 50 5.01 7.15 6.13
N ALA A 51 4.96 5.99 6.80
CA ALA A 51 4.20 5.81 8.03
C ALA A 51 4.68 6.73 9.17
N ARG A 52 6.00 6.97 9.29
CA ARG A 52 6.56 7.90 10.29
C ARG A 52 6.20 9.36 10.06
N ARG A 53 5.98 9.78 8.81
CA ARG A 53 5.67 11.17 8.44
C ARG A 53 4.17 11.49 8.55
N LEU A 54 3.32 10.48 8.36
CA LEU A 54 1.86 10.65 8.36
C LEU A 54 1.30 11.31 9.64
N PRO A 55 1.76 10.98 10.88
CA PRO A 55 1.28 11.65 12.09
C PRO A 55 1.46 13.17 12.06
N GLN A 56 2.60 13.65 11.56
CA GLN A 56 2.87 15.08 11.46
C GLN A 56 1.91 15.77 10.48
N ALA A 57 1.65 15.14 9.33
CA ALA A 57 0.71 15.67 8.36
C ALA A 57 -0.71 15.76 8.95
N LEU A 58 -1.15 14.74 9.68
CA LEU A 58 -2.47 14.74 10.35
C LEU A 58 -2.58 15.85 11.41
N HIS A 59 -1.56 16.04 12.25
CA HIS A 59 -1.54 17.15 13.22
C HIS A 59 -1.57 18.53 12.54
N GLN A 60 -0.93 18.68 11.37
CA GLN A 60 -0.96 19.94 10.62
C GLN A 60 -2.33 20.23 9.99
N VAL A 61 -3.05 19.19 9.55
CA VAL A 61 -4.44 19.31 9.11
C VAL A 61 -5.34 19.72 10.28
N ASP A 62 -5.21 19.05 11.43
CA ASP A 62 -5.96 19.40 12.65
C ASP A 62 -5.69 20.85 13.07
N ALA A 63 -4.44 21.26 13.21
CA ALA A 63 -4.08 22.63 13.55
C ALA A 63 -4.57 23.67 12.52
N SER A 64 -4.80 23.27 11.27
CA SER A 64 -5.41 24.14 10.26
C SER A 64 -6.91 24.23 10.44
N LEU A 65 -7.60 23.11 10.71
CA LEU A 65 -9.02 23.10 11.04
C LEU A 65 -9.33 23.95 12.28
N GLN A 66 -8.57 23.78 13.37
CA GLN A 66 -8.76 24.54 14.61
C GLN A 66 -8.60 26.06 14.41
N ARG A 67 -7.88 26.50 13.37
CA ARG A 67 -7.76 27.92 13.00
C ARG A 67 -8.93 28.43 12.16
N LEU A 68 -9.59 27.57 11.39
CA LEU A 68 -10.70 27.94 10.52
C LEU A 68 -12.04 28.03 11.26
N VAL A 69 -12.17 27.28 12.36
CA VAL A 69 -13.42 27.19 13.14
C VAL A 69 -13.79 28.53 13.80
N PRO A 70 -12.88 29.29 14.45
CA PRO A 70 -13.21 30.60 15.02
C PRO A 70 -13.58 31.67 14.00
N ASP A 71 -13.13 31.52 12.74
CA ASP A 71 -13.35 32.48 11.67
C ASP A 71 -14.71 32.29 10.96
N ASP A 72 -15.55 31.38 11.46
CA ASP A 72 -16.88 31.02 10.91
C ASP A 72 -16.84 30.61 9.42
N VAL A 73 -15.67 30.12 8.97
CA VAL A 73 -15.44 29.68 7.59
C VAL A 73 -16.06 28.30 7.34
N VAL A 74 -16.28 27.53 8.40
CA VAL A 74 -16.76 26.15 8.34
C VAL A 74 -18.28 26.11 8.51
N VAL A 75 -19.01 25.97 7.40
CA VAL A 75 -20.45 25.72 7.43
C VAL A 75 -20.69 24.24 7.76
N VAL A 76 -21.28 23.99 8.92
CA VAL A 76 -21.60 22.64 9.42
C VAL A 76 -23.08 22.30 9.24
N GLY A 77 -23.34 21.09 8.74
CA GLY A 77 -24.66 20.49 8.66
C GLY A 77 -24.70 19.12 9.35
N GLY A 78 -25.84 18.43 9.25
CA GLY A 78 -26.00 17.09 9.85
C GLY A 78 -26.07 17.15 11.38
N GLU A 79 -25.40 16.22 12.04
CA GLU A 79 -25.42 16.08 13.51
C GLU A 79 -24.79 17.27 14.26
N PHE A 80 -23.91 18.02 13.58
CA PHE A 80 -23.21 19.20 14.14
C PHE A 80 -23.80 20.52 13.65
N ALA A 81 -25.05 20.54 13.16
CA ALA A 81 -25.67 21.75 12.64
C ALA A 81 -25.70 22.87 13.71
N GLY A 82 -25.03 23.99 13.43
CA GLY A 82 -24.88 25.10 14.37
C GLY A 82 -23.82 24.90 15.46
N ASP A 83 -23.05 23.81 15.41
CA ASP A 83 -21.97 23.50 16.36
C ASP A 83 -20.64 23.17 15.65
N PRO A 84 -19.95 24.18 15.07
CA PRO A 84 -18.67 23.96 14.40
C PRO A 84 -17.55 23.55 15.39
N GLN A 85 -17.70 23.86 16.67
CA GLN A 85 -16.76 23.47 17.72
C GLN A 85 -16.89 21.97 18.04
N GLY A 86 -18.11 21.45 18.14
CA GLY A 86 -18.38 20.02 18.27
C GLY A 86 -17.78 19.21 17.12
N LEU A 87 -17.99 19.65 15.87
CA LEU A 87 -17.34 19.01 14.71
C LEU A 87 -15.81 19.06 14.83
N ALA A 88 -15.24 20.21 15.18
CA ALA A 88 -13.79 20.35 15.30
C ALA A 88 -13.20 19.42 16.37
N GLY A 89 -13.92 19.21 17.48
CA GLY A 89 -13.57 18.25 18.51
C GLY A 89 -13.58 16.81 18.01
N GLU A 90 -14.64 16.41 17.29
CA GLU A 90 -14.74 15.07 16.70
C GLU A 90 -13.61 14.82 15.69
N VAL A 91 -13.37 15.77 14.78
CA VAL A 91 -12.29 15.64 13.79
C VAL A 91 -10.92 15.57 14.47
N HIS A 92 -10.68 16.37 15.51
CA HIS A 92 -9.46 16.31 16.29
C HIS A 92 -9.23 14.92 16.92
N GLU A 93 -10.28 14.33 17.50
CA GLU A 93 -10.22 12.99 18.09
C GLU A 93 -9.85 11.94 17.02
N GLN A 94 -10.55 11.95 15.88
CA GLN A 94 -10.30 11.00 14.80
C GLN A 94 -8.90 11.16 14.19
N LEU A 95 -8.43 12.39 13.99
CA LEU A 95 -7.07 12.65 13.49
C LEU A 95 -5.99 12.22 14.49
N SER A 96 -6.23 12.41 15.79
CA SER A 96 -5.34 11.98 16.86
C SER A 96 -5.24 10.44 16.95
N LEU A 97 -6.37 9.75 16.78
CA LEU A 97 -6.42 8.30 16.69
C LEU A 97 -5.66 7.81 15.44
N ALA A 98 -5.90 8.41 14.28
CA ALA A 98 -5.22 8.08 13.04
C ALA A 98 -3.69 8.28 13.14
N ALA A 99 -3.23 9.37 13.77
CA ALA A 99 -1.82 9.63 14.03
C ALA A 99 -1.18 8.57 14.94
N THR A 100 -1.94 8.07 15.92
CA THR A 100 -1.49 6.98 16.81
C THR A 100 -1.37 5.67 16.05
N ASN A 101 -2.35 5.32 15.24
CA ASN A 101 -2.31 4.12 14.41
C ASN A 101 -1.16 4.17 13.40
N ALA A 102 -0.90 5.33 12.79
CA ALA A 102 0.22 5.51 11.87
C ALA A 102 1.59 5.28 12.55
N ARG A 103 1.76 5.72 13.82
CA ARG A 103 2.96 5.39 14.62
C ARG A 103 3.10 3.88 14.84
N GLN A 104 2.02 3.20 15.19
CA GLN A 104 2.04 1.75 15.38
C GLN A 104 2.41 0.99 14.10
N VAL A 105 1.90 1.44 12.95
CA VAL A 105 2.27 0.90 11.64
C VAL A 105 3.75 1.13 11.36
N ALA A 106 4.26 2.35 11.64
CA ALA A 106 5.67 2.66 11.46
C ALA A 106 6.57 1.75 12.32
N ASP A 107 6.22 1.54 13.59
CA ASP A 107 6.99 0.67 14.49
C ASP A 107 6.95 -0.80 14.03
N ALA A 108 5.80 -1.26 13.54
CA ALA A 108 5.66 -2.61 13.00
C ALA A 108 6.46 -2.80 11.70
N ALA A 109 6.43 -1.82 10.80
CA ALA A 109 7.20 -1.82 9.56
C ALA A 109 8.72 -1.78 9.84
N ASP A 110 9.15 -0.98 10.82
CA ASP A 110 10.55 -0.93 11.24
C ASP A 110 11.04 -2.27 11.79
N ARG A 111 10.25 -2.93 12.65
CA ARG A 111 10.57 -4.29 13.13
C ARG A 111 10.64 -5.31 12.00
N ALA A 112 9.74 -5.23 11.03
CA ALA A 112 9.77 -6.11 9.86
C ALA A 112 11.02 -5.84 8.98
N HIS A 113 11.38 -4.58 8.78
CA HIS A 113 12.59 -4.18 8.07
C HIS A 113 13.87 -4.67 8.78
N GLN A 114 13.94 -4.55 10.11
CA GLN A 114 15.05 -5.09 10.91
C GLN A 114 15.15 -6.62 10.80
N ALA A 115 14.02 -7.33 10.82
CA ALA A 115 14.01 -8.79 10.65
C ALA A 115 14.52 -9.22 9.26
N LEU A 116 14.16 -8.47 8.20
CA LEU A 116 14.71 -8.69 6.86
C LEU A 116 16.22 -8.44 6.80
N SER A 117 16.69 -7.38 7.45
CA SER A 117 18.12 -7.05 7.55
C SER A 117 18.92 -8.20 8.20
N ALA A 118 18.42 -8.72 9.33
CA ALA A 118 19.05 -9.83 10.04
C ALA A 118 19.05 -11.14 9.24
N ALA A 119 18.04 -11.37 8.40
CA ALA A 119 17.99 -12.53 7.51
C ALA A 119 18.95 -12.42 6.30
N ALA A 120 19.40 -11.20 5.97
CA ALA A 120 20.26 -10.94 4.81
C ALA A 120 21.78 -11.06 5.12
N THR A 121 22.18 -11.21 6.39
CA THR A 121 23.60 -11.37 6.76
C THR A 121 24.20 -12.71 6.29
N PRO A 122 25.47 -12.72 5.83
CA PRO A 122 26.09 -13.80 5.04
C PRO A 122 26.42 -15.11 5.79
N ASP A 123 26.09 -15.24 7.08
CA ASP A 123 26.45 -16.43 7.88
C ASP A 123 25.52 -17.64 7.72
N HIS A 124 24.45 -17.49 6.94
CA HIS A 124 23.74 -18.63 6.37
C HIS A 124 23.96 -18.64 4.86
N PRO A 125 24.58 -19.69 4.27
CA PRO A 125 24.54 -19.85 2.83
C PRO A 125 23.06 -19.95 2.45
N VAL A 126 22.55 -18.92 1.79
CA VAL A 126 21.38 -19.06 0.94
C VAL A 126 21.78 -20.17 -0.01
N THR A 127 21.28 -21.39 0.26
CA THR A 127 21.41 -22.47 -0.69
C THR A 127 20.81 -21.90 -1.95
N ALA A 128 21.63 -21.62 -2.96
CA ALA A 128 21.16 -21.11 -4.22
C ALA A 128 19.90 -21.92 -4.57
N PRO A 129 18.77 -21.29 -4.92
CA PRO A 129 17.57 -22.04 -5.27
C PRO A 129 18.03 -23.10 -6.24
N GLN A 130 17.91 -24.36 -5.82
CA GLN A 130 18.48 -25.53 -6.49
C GLN A 130 18.23 -25.30 -7.97
N ALA A 131 19.32 -25.07 -8.74
CA ALA A 131 19.22 -24.59 -10.11
C ALA A 131 18.13 -25.42 -10.77
N TRP A 132 17.05 -24.75 -11.19
CA TRP A 132 15.89 -25.39 -11.76
C TRP A 132 16.40 -26.40 -12.78
N SER A 133 16.35 -27.68 -12.41
CA SER A 133 16.66 -28.74 -13.34
C SER A 133 15.46 -28.78 -14.26
N PRO A 134 15.63 -28.54 -15.58
CA PRO A 134 14.53 -28.79 -16.49
C PRO A 134 14.11 -30.24 -16.25
N VAL A 135 12.84 -30.43 -15.89
CA VAL A 135 12.25 -31.76 -15.86
C VAL A 135 12.55 -32.37 -17.22
N PRO A 136 13.28 -33.51 -17.32
CA PRO A 136 13.51 -34.13 -18.61
C PRO A 136 12.14 -34.37 -19.21
N HIS A 137 11.88 -33.74 -20.37
CA HIS A 137 10.67 -33.97 -21.13
C HIS A 137 10.58 -35.48 -21.36
N ARG A 138 9.74 -36.15 -20.55
CA ARG A 138 9.36 -37.53 -20.81
C ARG A 138 8.62 -37.45 -22.14
N GLU A 139 9.24 -37.99 -23.19
CA GLU A 139 8.66 -38.02 -24.53
C GLU A 139 7.18 -38.40 -24.40
N LEU A 140 6.31 -37.46 -24.74
CA LEU A 140 4.88 -37.73 -24.79
C LEU A 140 4.69 -38.86 -25.81
N PRO A 141 4.02 -39.97 -25.44
CA PRO A 141 3.74 -41.03 -26.39
C PRO A 141 2.97 -40.43 -27.58
N PRO A 142 3.27 -40.86 -28.82
CA PRO A 142 2.65 -40.29 -30.01
C PRO A 142 1.13 -40.36 -29.88
N LEU A 143 0.49 -39.22 -30.14
CA LEU A 143 -0.97 -39.09 -30.20
C LEU A 143 -1.49 -40.15 -31.18
N ARG A 144 -2.23 -41.14 -30.66
CA ARG A 144 -2.95 -42.10 -31.49
C ARG A 144 -3.87 -41.31 -32.42
N PRO A 145 -3.84 -41.56 -33.74
CA PRO A 145 -4.79 -40.92 -34.64
C PRO A 145 -6.22 -41.31 -34.24
N PRO A 146 -7.19 -40.40 -34.37
CA PRO A 146 -8.57 -40.67 -34.02
C PRO A 146 -9.08 -41.85 -34.85
N LEU A 147 -9.68 -42.82 -34.18
CA LEU A 147 -10.38 -43.93 -34.82
C LEU A 147 -11.43 -43.35 -35.76
N GLY A 148 -11.27 -43.64 -37.05
CA GLY A 148 -12.18 -43.20 -38.09
C GLY A 148 -13.61 -43.58 -37.75
N HIS A 149 -14.52 -42.63 -37.90
CA HIS A 149 -15.96 -42.88 -37.87
C HIS A 149 -16.29 -43.90 -38.95
N ALA A 150 -16.56 -45.14 -38.52
CA ALA A 150 -17.24 -46.13 -39.35
C ALA A 150 -18.62 -45.58 -39.69
N ARG A 151 -18.76 -45.11 -40.93
CA ARG A 151 -20.05 -44.95 -41.59
C ARG A 151 -20.67 -46.33 -41.75
N GLY A 152 -21.93 -46.47 -41.35
CA GLY A 152 -22.81 -47.53 -41.83
C GLY A 152 -24.06 -47.69 -40.97
N PRO A 153 -25.16 -48.21 -41.53
CA PRO A 153 -25.72 -47.89 -42.85
C PRO A 153 -27.13 -47.32 -42.73
N ALA A 154 -27.58 -46.66 -43.80
CA ALA A 154 -28.97 -46.33 -44.01
C ALA A 154 -29.79 -47.61 -44.20
N ILE A 155 -30.83 -47.80 -43.38
CA ILE A 155 -32.14 -48.38 -43.74
C ILE A 155 -33.18 -47.70 -42.86
#